data_AF-A0A4Y2E604-F1
#
_entry.id   AF-A0A4Y2E604-F1
#
_cell.length_a   1.000
_cell.length_b   1.000
_cell.length_c   1.000
_cell.angle_alpha   90.00
_cell.angle_beta   90.00
_cell.angle_gamma   90.00
#
_symmetry.space_group_name_H-M   'P 1'
#
loop_
_entity.id
_entity.type
_entity.pdbx_description
1 polymer ?
#
loop_
_entity_poly.entity_id
_entity_poly.type
_entity_poly.pdbx_seq_one_letter_code
_entity_poly.pdbx_strand_id
1 'polypeptide(L)'
;MYVLDHTLPYIILGMPELANYDIEDQFNLSQSVTKNKCELRKEVKDIIKNFGSDFSKDKYDFGALRVEPQRIVLNSDLPVGLRPYRTSPVDEQEIKSQVEKLLQAGLIKESNVPIHLL
;
A
#
# COMPACT_ATOMS: atom_id res chain seq x y z
N MET A 1 28.49 -7.68 -6.75
CA MET A 1 28.42 -6.20 -6.72
C MET A 1 27.31 -5.81 -7.69
N TYR A 2 26.09 -5.67 -7.19
CA TYR A 2 24.90 -5.44 -8.03
C TYR A 2 24.70 -3.94 -8.16
N VAL A 3 24.84 -3.43 -9.39
CA VAL A 3 24.57 -2.03 -9.73
C VAL A 3 23.10 -1.96 -10.11
N LEU A 4 22.31 -1.19 -9.37
CA LEU A 4 20.90 -0.93 -9.69
C LEU A 4 20.86 0.18 -10.74
N ASP A 5 20.46 -0.14 -11.96
CA ASP A 5 20.13 0.85 -12.99
C ASP A 5 18.70 1.32 -12.75
N HIS A 6 18.52 2.63 -12.54
CA HIS A 6 17.25 3.25 -12.16
C HIS A 6 16.30 3.49 -13.35
N THR A 7 16.62 2.96 -14.52
CA THR A 7 15.82 3.17 -15.75
C THR A 7 14.77 2.09 -15.99
N LEU A 8 14.71 1.03 -15.17
CA LEU A 8 13.71 -0.04 -15.30
C LEU A 8 12.91 -0.21 -14.01
N PRO A 9 11.57 -0.41 -14.09
CA PRO A 9 10.77 -0.75 -12.92
C PRO A 9 11.35 -2.00 -12.28
N TYR A 10 11.38 -2.04 -10.94
CA TYR A 10 11.96 -3.08 -10.10
C TYR A 10 11.51 -4.50 -10.49
N ILE A 11 12.13 -5.08 -11.51
CA ILE A 11 12.11 -6.52 -11.75
C ILE A 11 13.22 -7.07 -10.87
N ILE A 12 12.84 -7.78 -9.81
CA ILE A 12 13.80 -8.63 -9.08
C ILE A 12 14.35 -9.61 -10.11
N LEU A 13 15.60 -9.40 -10.56
CA LEU A 13 16.30 -10.28 -11.50
C LEU A 13 16.34 -11.69 -10.89
N GLY A 14 15.43 -12.54 -11.34
CA GLY A 14 15.22 -13.89 -10.80
C GLY A 14 13.75 -14.31 -10.66
N MET A 15 12.79 -13.39 -10.77
CA MET A 15 11.36 -13.67 -10.68
C MET A 15 10.60 -13.11 -11.89
N PRO A 16 10.68 -13.76 -13.08
CA PRO A 16 10.00 -13.31 -14.29
C PRO A 16 8.46 -13.39 -14.20
N GLU A 17 7.92 -14.04 -13.17
CA GLU A 17 6.48 -14.27 -12.97
C GLU A 17 5.70 -13.03 -12.52
N LEU A 18 6.40 -11.98 -12.04
CA LEU A 18 5.77 -10.73 -11.58
C LEU A 18 5.75 -9.63 -12.65
N ALA A 19 6.36 -9.84 -13.81
CA ALA A 19 6.44 -8.82 -14.87
C ALA A 19 5.11 -8.56 -15.60
N ASN A 20 4.11 -9.45 -15.43
CA ASN A 20 2.80 -9.37 -16.08
C ASN A 20 1.65 -9.44 -15.07
N TYR A 21 1.81 -8.86 -13.88
CA TYR A 21 0.66 -8.71 -12.98
C TYR A 21 -0.07 -7.39 -13.29
N ASP A 22 -0.79 -7.39 -14.41
CA ASP A 22 -1.88 -6.45 -14.61
C ASP A 22 -2.95 -6.77 -13.56
N ILE A 23 -3.14 -5.89 -12.57
CA ILE A 23 -4.14 -6.03 -11.50
C ILE A 23 -5.59 -6.02 -12.06
N GLU A 24 -5.77 -5.75 -13.36
CA GLU A 24 -7.08 -5.74 -14.00
C GLU A 24 -7.54 -7.08 -14.57
N ASP A 25 -6.72 -8.13 -14.61
CA ASP A 25 -7.17 -9.39 -15.20
C ASP A 25 -7.40 -10.50 -14.16
N GLN A 26 -8.66 -10.96 -14.15
CA GLN A 26 -9.18 -12.16 -13.50
C GLN A 26 -9.73 -12.04 -12.07
N PHE A 27 -10.78 -11.23 -11.91
CA PHE A 27 -11.92 -11.71 -11.11
C PHE A 27 -12.83 -12.57 -12.02
N ASN A 28 -12.33 -13.75 -12.41
CA ASN A 28 -13.18 -14.78 -12.99
C ASN A 28 -14.07 -15.32 -11.86
N LEU A 29 -15.23 -14.68 -11.65
CA LEU A 29 -16.28 -15.22 -10.81
C LEU A 29 -16.73 -16.56 -11.42
N SER A 30 -16.13 -17.65 -10.93
CA SER A 30 -16.39 -19.02 -11.36
C SER A 30 -17.91 -19.24 -11.42
N GLN A 31 -18.42 -19.47 -12.63
CA GLN A 31 -19.83 -19.64 -12.95
C GLN A 31 -20.36 -21.01 -12.47
N SER A 32 -20.20 -21.33 -11.18
CA SER A 32 -20.89 -22.48 -10.57
C SER A 32 -22.20 -22.10 -9.87
N VAL A 33 -22.60 -20.82 -9.92
CA VAL A 33 -23.85 -20.37 -9.30
C VAL A 33 -24.91 -20.16 -10.38
N THR A 34 -25.83 -21.11 -10.51
CA THR A 34 -27.04 -21.08 -11.34
C THR A 34 -28.08 -20.03 -10.90
N LYS A 35 -27.65 -18.92 -10.29
CA LYS A 35 -28.49 -17.75 -10.02
C LYS A 35 -28.45 -16.83 -11.23
N ASN A 36 -29.61 -16.26 -11.61
CA ASN A 36 -29.63 -15.30 -12.71
C ASN A 36 -28.74 -14.08 -12.36
N LYS A 37 -28.16 -13.44 -13.39
CA LYS A 37 -27.27 -12.26 -13.25
C LYS A 37 -27.85 -11.16 -12.36
N CYS A 38 -29.18 -11.05 -12.31
CA CYS A 38 -29.93 -10.07 -11.56
C CYS A 38 -29.91 -10.34 -10.04
N GLU A 39 -30.03 -11.60 -9.64
CA GLU A 39 -29.98 -12.04 -8.24
C GLU A 39 -28.57 -11.88 -7.66
N LEU A 40 -27.53 -12.25 -8.41
CA LEU A 40 -26.14 -12.08 -7.99
C LEU A 40 -25.80 -10.61 -7.74
N ARG A 41 -26.28 -9.69 -8.59
CA ARG A 41 -26.08 -8.25 -8.40
C ARG A 41 -26.76 -7.70 -7.16
N LYS A 42 -27.91 -8.27 -6.76
CA LYS A 42 -28.60 -7.90 -5.53
C LYS A 42 -27.84 -8.41 -4.31
N GLU A 43 -27.44 -9.68 -4.33
CA GLU A 43 -26.70 -10.31 -3.24
C GLU A 43 -25.37 -9.59 -2.95
N VAL A 44 -24.60 -9.26 -4.00
CA VAL A 44 -23.36 -8.48 -3.86
C VAL A 44 -23.64 -7.09 -3.28
N LYS A 45 -24.70 -6.41 -3.74
CA LYS A 45 -25.07 -5.09 -3.24
C LYS A 45 -25.50 -5.14 -1.77
N ASP A 46 -26.21 -6.19 -1.38
CA ASP A 46 -26.65 -6.40 0.00
C ASP A 46 -25.46 -6.69 0.92
N ILE A 47 -24.47 -7.48 0.47
CA ILE A 47 -23.22 -7.72 1.22
C ILE A 47 -22.43 -6.43 1.41
N ILE A 48 -22.20 -5.67 0.34
CA ILE A 48 -21.48 -4.38 0.41
C ILE A 48 -22.23 -3.40 1.34
N LYS A 49 -23.56 -3.42 1.33
CA LYS A 49 -24.37 -2.60 2.24
C LYS A 49 -24.25 -3.04 3.69
N ASN A 50 -24.29 -4.35 3.96
CA ASN A 50 -24.28 -4.91 5.31
C ASN A 50 -22.89 -4.81 5.97
N PHE A 51 -21.82 -4.96 5.19
CA PHE A 51 -20.44 -4.97 5.66
C PHE A 51 -19.62 -3.78 5.12
N GLY A 52 -20.30 -2.70 4.73
CA GLY A 52 -19.66 -1.55 4.08
C GLY A 52 -18.62 -0.82 4.94
N SER A 53 -18.56 -1.10 6.24
CA SER A 53 -17.51 -0.63 7.15
C SER A 53 -16.22 -1.44 7.08
N ASP A 54 -16.31 -2.72 6.69
CA ASP A 54 -15.20 -3.66 6.70
C ASP A 54 -14.38 -3.56 5.41
N PHE A 55 -14.97 -2.93 4.39
CA PHE A 55 -14.29 -2.58 3.16
C PHE A 55 -13.72 -1.17 3.24
N SER A 56 -12.48 -1.03 2.76
CA SER A 56 -11.83 0.25 2.58
C SER A 56 -12.63 1.11 1.59
N LYS A 57 -12.96 2.33 1.99
CA LYS A 57 -13.77 3.27 1.18
C LYS A 57 -12.93 4.05 0.18
N ASP A 58 -11.68 4.29 0.52
CA ASP A 58 -10.71 5.01 -0.29
C ASP A 58 -9.28 4.50 0.01
N LYS A 59 -8.31 4.92 -0.80
CA LYS A 59 -6.92 4.42 -0.71
C LYS A 59 -6.22 4.73 0.63
N TYR A 60 -6.78 5.61 1.44
CA TYR A 60 -6.23 6.07 2.72
C TYR A 60 -7.04 5.58 3.92
N ASP A 61 -8.08 4.77 3.70
CA ASP A 61 -8.82 4.07 4.75
C ASP A 61 -8.09 2.78 5.14
N PHE A 62 -7.02 2.94 5.93
CA PHE A 62 -6.14 1.84 6.37
C PHE A 62 -6.68 1.05 7.57
N GLY A 63 -7.86 1.41 8.08
CA GLY A 63 -8.37 0.88 9.35
C GLY A 63 -7.45 1.24 10.53
N ALA A 64 -7.95 1.07 11.75
CA ALA A 64 -7.17 1.30 12.96
C ALA A 64 -7.54 0.31 14.05
N LEU A 65 -6.51 -0.32 14.64
CA LEU A 65 -6.69 -1.17 15.80
C LEU A 65 -6.63 -0.29 17.07
N ARG A 66 -7.64 -0.39 17.94
CA ARG A 66 -7.74 0.40 19.20
C ARG A 66 -6.92 -0.19 20.36
N VAL A 67 -5.87 -0.95 20.06
CA VAL A 67 -5.01 -1.57 21.08
C VAL A 67 -3.91 -0.61 21.54
N GLU A 68 -3.21 -1.00 22.60
CA GLU A 68 -2.02 -0.29 23.07
C GLU A 68 -0.98 -0.10 21.94
N PRO A 69 -0.29 1.05 21.87
CA PRO A 69 0.80 1.25 20.92
C PRO A 69 1.86 0.14 20.98
N GLN A 70 2.25 -0.38 19.82
CA GLN A 70 3.32 -1.37 19.72
C GLN A 70 4.68 -0.74 20.06
N ARG A 71 5.39 -1.31 21.04
CA ARG A 71 6.79 -0.97 21.31
C ARG A 71 7.72 -1.86 20.50
N ILE A 72 8.65 -1.25 19.77
CA ILE A 72 9.72 -1.95 19.06
C ILE A 72 10.92 -2.09 20.00
N VAL A 73 11.41 -3.32 20.20
CA VAL A 73 12.62 -3.60 20.99
C VAL A 73 13.82 -3.62 20.03
N LEU A 74 14.86 -2.84 20.34
CA LEU A 74 16.06 -2.72 19.52
C LEU A 74 17.18 -3.62 20.04
N ASN A 75 18.07 -4.01 19.13
CA ASN A 75 19.33 -4.71 19.49
C ASN A 75 20.43 -3.74 19.95
N SER A 76 20.30 -2.45 19.64
CA SER A 76 21.27 -1.39 19.95
C SER A 76 20.54 -0.05 20.05
N ASP A 77 21.03 0.82 20.93
CA ASP A 77 20.46 2.16 21.17
C ASP A 77 21.13 3.26 20.33
N LEU A 78 22.07 2.91 19.44
CA LEU A 78 22.76 3.87 18.58
C LEU A 78 21.89 4.26 17.37
N PRO A 79 21.52 5.54 17.21
CA PRO A 79 20.73 5.99 16.06
C PRO A 79 21.56 6.00 14.77
N VAL A 80 20.90 5.75 13.64
CA VAL A 80 21.50 5.79 12.30
C VAL A 80 20.86 6.93 11.49
N GLY A 81 21.70 7.86 11.03
CA GLY A 81 21.30 8.97 10.16
C GLY A 81 21.78 8.74 8.74
N LEU A 82 20.89 8.23 7.88
CA LEU A 82 21.18 8.08 6.45
C LEU A 82 20.89 9.36 5.68
N ARG A 83 21.63 9.59 4.58
CA ARG A 83 21.31 10.66 3.66
C ARG A 83 20.11 10.27 2.80
N PRO A 84 19.13 11.16 2.58
CA PRO A 84 18.06 10.94 1.62
C PRO A 84 18.63 10.64 0.22
N TYR A 85 17.96 9.75 -0.50
CA TYR A 85 18.31 9.44 -1.88
C TYR A 85 17.99 10.62 -2.80
N ARG A 86 18.69 10.68 -3.93
CA ARG A 86 18.35 11.62 -5.00
C ARG A 86 17.10 11.12 -5.71
N THR A 87 16.16 12.03 -5.97
CA THR A 87 14.89 11.72 -6.65
C THR A 87 14.77 12.62 -7.88
N SER A 88 14.07 12.14 -8.92
CA SER A 88 13.76 12.99 -10.08
C SER A 88 12.73 14.06 -9.70
N PRO A 89 12.66 15.21 -10.41
CA PRO A 89 11.67 16.24 -10.11
C PRO A 89 10.22 15.75 -10.22
N VAL A 90 9.95 14.80 -11.13
CA VAL A 90 8.61 14.23 -11.33
C VAL A 90 8.23 13.35 -10.14
N ASP A 91 9.13 12.46 -9.74
CA ASP A 91 8.90 11.56 -8.60
C ASP A 91 8.81 12.36 -7.30
N GLU A 92 9.63 13.40 -7.13
CA GLU A 92 9.57 14.26 -5.95
C GLU A 92 8.19 14.93 -5.82
N GLN A 93 7.59 15.37 -6.93
CA GLN A 93 6.26 15.96 -6.93
C GLN A 93 5.17 14.94 -6.58
N GLU A 94 5.26 13.72 -7.10
CA GLU A 94 4.32 12.64 -6.79
C GLU A 94 4.44 12.21 -5.33
N ILE A 95 5.67 12.05 -4.82
CA ILE A 95 5.93 11.74 -3.41
C ILE A 95 5.33 12.82 -2.52
N LYS A 96 5.52 14.11 -2.85
CA LYS A 96 4.92 15.22 -2.10
C LYS A 96 3.39 15.14 -2.07
N SER A 97 2.76 14.90 -3.22
CA SER A 97 1.31 14.72 -3.34
C SER A 97 0.78 13.57 -2.48
N GLN A 98 1.49 12.44 -2.43
CA GLN A 98 1.10 11.30 -1.61
C GLN A 98 1.31 11.58 -0.11
N VAL A 99 2.43 12.18 0.26
CA VAL A 99 2.75 12.56 1.64
C VAL A 99 1.71 13.52 2.20
N GLU A 100 1.27 14.51 1.42
CA GLU A 100 0.23 15.46 1.83
C GLU A 100 -1.11 14.76 2.13
N LYS A 101 -1.52 13.81 1.29
CA LYS A 101 -2.74 13.00 1.53
C LYS A 101 -2.63 12.15 2.79
N LEU A 102 -1.47 11.55 3.04
CA LEU A 102 -1.22 10.77 4.26
C LEU A 102 -1.23 11.64 5.52
N LEU A 103 -0.69 12.85 5.44
CA LEU A 103 -0.74 13.85 6.52
C LEU A 103 -2.19 14.26 6.81
N GLN A 104 -2.97 14.56 5.76
CA GLN A 104 -4.38 14.91 5.90
C GLN A 104 -5.21 13.78 6.50
N ALA A 105 -4.89 12.53 6.15
CA ALA A 105 -5.52 11.33 6.71
C ALA A 105 -5.05 11.01 8.16
N GLY A 106 -4.02 11.71 8.67
CA GLY A 106 -3.48 11.49 10.02
C GLY A 106 -2.70 10.18 10.18
N LEU A 107 -2.26 9.57 9.07
CA LEU A 107 -1.52 8.30 9.05
C LEU A 107 -0.03 8.50 9.35
N ILE A 108 0.49 9.68 9.01
CA ILE A 108 1.86 10.10 9.29
C ILE A 108 1.87 11.45 10.00
N LYS A 109 3.00 11.77 10.64
CA LYS A 109 3.22 13.05 11.31
C LYS A 109 4.67 13.49 11.16
N GLU A 110 4.90 14.79 11.20
CA GLU A 110 6.26 15.33 11.29
C GLU A 110 6.91 14.91 12.61
N SER A 111 8.21 14.62 12.54
CA SER A 111 9.02 14.20 13.67
C SER A 111 10.42 14.76 13.53
N ASN A 112 11.00 15.20 14.64
CA ASN A 112 12.34 15.78 14.70
C ASN A 112 13.39 14.79 15.22
N VAL A 113 13.16 13.49 15.02
CA VAL A 113 14.05 12.44 15.53
C VAL A 113 15.22 12.19 14.55
N PRO A 114 16.43 11.93 15.06
CA PRO A 114 17.64 11.73 14.25
C PRO A 114 17.74 10.31 13.67
N ILE A 115 16.67 9.80 13.03
CA ILE A 115 16.58 8.39 12.61
C ILE A 115 16.09 8.27 11.16
N HIS A 116 16.84 7.53 10.34
CA HIS A 116 16.36 6.92 9.10
C HIS A 116 16.69 5.42 9.19
N LEU A 117 15.67 4.58 9.40
CA LEU A 117 15.85 3.13 9.56
C LEU A 117 16.30 2.47 8.25
N LEU A 118 17.20 1.48 8.35
CA LEU A 118 17.55 0.50 7.31
C LEU A 118 16.60 -0.69 7.38
#